data_AF-A0A354PK91-F1
#
_entry.id   AF-A0A354PK91-F1
#
_cell.length_a   1.000
_cell.length_b   1.000
_cell.length_c   1.000
_cell.angle_alpha   90.00
_cell.angle_beta   90.00
_cell.angle_gamma   90.00
#
_symmetry.space_group_name_H-M   'P 1'
#
loop_
_entity.id
_entity.type
_entity.pdbx_description
1 polymer ?
#
loop_
_entity_poly.entity_id
_entity_poly.type
_entity_poly.pdbx_seq_one_letter_code
_entity_poly.pdbx_strand_id
1 'polypeptide(L)'
;MITDADVFVCDWTLREAIRLADRGTKMILPHNSVCRMTREQSRRVLRWNPADPVSGKLYRHRRTRACPGGLWVMHAGLFQRYRMDDRFEGWGCEDTEFLRRIPWRRLPGPLFHIWHAKASKERFARNRRLLRTVRR
;
A
#
# COMPACT_ATOMS: atom_id res chain seq x y z
N MET A 1 -3.04 9.06 7.03
CA MET A 1 -3.04 7.77 6.31
C MET A 1 -3.22 8.06 4.84
N ILE A 2 -2.53 7.33 3.97
CA ILE A 2 -2.69 7.39 2.52
C ILE A 2 -3.03 5.97 2.07
N THR A 3 -4.09 5.80 1.28
CA THR A 3 -4.57 4.49 0.84
C THR A 3 -5.09 4.57 -0.59
N ASP A 4 -4.84 3.53 -1.37
CA ASP A 4 -5.52 3.30 -2.63
C ASP A 4 -7.00 3.03 -2.34
N ALA A 5 -7.88 3.39 -3.27
CA ALA A 5 -9.34 3.29 -3.08
C ALA A 5 -9.85 1.85 -3.14
N ASP A 6 -9.05 0.93 -3.68
CA ASP A 6 -9.40 -0.45 -3.98
C ASP A 6 -8.63 -1.44 -3.09
N VAL A 7 -8.07 -0.97 -1.97
CA VAL A 7 -7.35 -1.82 -1.04
C VAL A 7 -7.86 -1.71 0.39
N PHE A 8 -7.66 -2.77 1.16
CA PHE A 8 -7.92 -2.78 2.59
C PHE A 8 -6.98 -3.76 3.30
N VAL A 9 -6.88 -3.65 4.62
CA VAL A 9 -5.99 -4.46 5.46
C VAL A 9 -6.77 -5.03 6.65
N CYS A 10 -6.12 -5.85 7.47
CA CYS A 10 -6.74 -6.37 8.68
C CYS A 10 -6.84 -5.28 9.76
N ASP A 11 -7.91 -5.29 10.55
CA ASP A 11 -8.11 -4.33 11.65
C ASP A 11 -6.91 -4.27 12.59
N TRP A 12 -6.37 -5.42 12.98
CA TRP A 12 -5.28 -5.50 13.94
C TRP A 12 -3.98 -4.90 13.39
N THR A 13 -3.68 -5.06 12.10
CA THR A 13 -2.50 -4.43 11.50
C THR A 13 -2.71 -2.94 11.32
N LEU A 14 -3.93 -2.49 10.99
CA LEU A 14 -4.24 -1.08 10.89
C LEU A 14 -4.12 -0.36 12.24
N ARG A 15 -4.73 -0.91 13.29
CA ARG A 15 -4.64 -0.36 14.66
C ARG A 15 -3.20 -0.27 15.14
N GLU A 16 -2.42 -1.32 14.94
CA GLU A 16 -1.01 -1.32 15.31
C GLU A 16 -0.18 -0.33 14.47
N ALA A 17 -0.50 -0.18 13.18
CA ALA A 17 0.17 0.79 12.33
C ALA A 17 -0.10 2.22 12.76
N ILE A 18 -1.34 2.55 13.15
CA ILE A 18 -1.72 3.86 13.71
C ILE A 18 -0.91 4.12 14.99
N ARG A 19 -0.93 3.18 15.94
CA ARG A 19 -0.20 3.31 17.21
C ARG A 19 1.31 3.50 17.01
N LEU A 20 1.92 2.81 16.04
CA LEU A 20 3.35 2.93 15.75
C LEU A 20 3.69 4.21 14.99
N ALA A 21 2.82 4.65 14.07
CA ALA A 21 3.00 5.87 13.29
C ALA A 21 2.91 7.14 14.14
N ASP A 22 2.15 7.11 15.23
CA ASP A 22 2.00 8.21 16.19
C ASP A 22 3.34 8.69 16.78
N ARG A 23 4.33 7.79 16.86
CA ARG A 23 5.71 8.12 17.28
C ARG A 23 6.45 9.02 16.28
N GLY A 24 5.93 9.22 15.07
CA GLY A 24 6.46 10.16 14.07
C GLY A 24 7.78 9.80 13.37
N THR A 25 8.42 8.68 13.71
CA THR A 25 9.77 8.35 13.22
C THR A 25 9.82 7.50 11.96
N LYS A 26 8.77 6.73 11.67
CA LYS A 26 8.72 5.81 10.52
C LYS A 26 7.33 5.79 9.90
N MET A 27 7.31 5.59 8.58
CA MET A 27 6.11 5.18 7.87
C MET A 27 5.85 3.69 8.11
N ILE A 28 4.61 3.34 8.44
CA ILE A 28 4.20 1.97 8.69
C ILE A 28 3.35 1.48 7.54
N LEU A 29 3.75 0.34 6.98
CA LEU A 29 2.98 -0.39 5.99
C LEU A 29 2.32 -1.57 6.73
N PRO A 30 0.98 -1.57 6.90
CA PRO A 30 0.27 -2.60 7.68
C PRO A 30 0.15 -3.96 6.96
N HIS A 31 1.12 -4.29 6.11
CA HIS A 31 1.15 -5.49 5.30
C HIS A 31 2.57 -5.90 4.88
N ASN A 32 2.78 -7.20 4.76
CA ASN A 32 3.99 -7.85 4.22
C ASN A 32 3.68 -8.83 3.08
N SER A 33 2.42 -8.89 2.65
CA SER A 33 1.97 -9.68 1.52
C SER A 33 0.80 -8.98 0.83
N VAL A 34 0.49 -9.37 -0.40
CA VAL A 34 -0.69 -8.87 -1.13
C VAL A 34 -1.55 -10.03 -1.61
N CYS A 35 -2.85 -9.93 -1.34
CA CYS A 35 -3.88 -10.80 -1.88
C CYS A 35 -4.61 -10.06 -3.00
N ARG A 36 -4.29 -10.39 -4.25
CA ARG A 36 -5.03 -9.89 -5.41
C ARG A 36 -6.30 -10.71 -5.58
N MET A 37 -7.45 -10.08 -5.36
CA MET A 37 -8.73 -10.74 -5.41
C MET A 37 -9.15 -11.07 -6.84
N THR A 38 -9.93 -12.13 -7.00
CA THR A 38 -10.70 -12.35 -8.23
C THR A 38 -11.91 -11.42 -8.27
N ARG A 39 -12.57 -11.33 -9.43
CA ARG A 39 -13.80 -10.55 -9.59
C ARG A 39 -14.91 -11.06 -8.65
N GLU A 40 -15.02 -12.37 -8.47
CA GLU A 40 -16.00 -13.02 -7.58
C GLU A 40 -15.73 -12.71 -6.12
N GLN A 41 -14.47 -12.77 -5.70
CA GLN A 41 -14.05 -12.43 -4.33
C GLN A 41 -14.33 -10.95 -4.03
N SER A 42 -14.04 -10.08 -4.99
CA SER A 42 -14.30 -8.64 -4.89
C SER A 42 -15.78 -8.35 -4.73
N ARG A 43 -16.64 -9.01 -5.50
CA ARG A 43 -18.11 -8.91 -5.35
C ARG A 43 -18.58 -9.33 -3.96
N ARG A 44 -17.93 -10.30 -3.30
CA ARG A 44 -18.26 -10.69 -1.92
C ARG A 44 -17.88 -9.59 -0.93
N VAL A 45 -16.70 -8.98 -1.10
CA VAL A 45 -16.25 -7.85 -0.27
C VAL A 45 -17.16 -6.64 -0.42
N LEU A 46 -17.61 -6.32 -1.64
CA LEU A 46 -18.52 -5.19 -1.88
C LEU A 46 -19.91 -5.35 -1.22
N ARG A 47 -20.28 -6.57 -0.80
CA ARG A 47 -21.50 -6.85 -0.03
C ARG A 47 -21.25 -7.02 1.46
N TRP A 48 -20.01 -6.90 1.90
CA TRP A 48 -19.64 -7.07 3.28
C TRP A 48 -20.08 -5.84 4.08
N ASN A 49 -20.64 -6.06 5.27
CA ASN A 49 -20.85 -4.99 6.23
C ASN A 49 -19.49 -4.41 6.65
N PRO A 50 -19.22 -3.11 6.42
CA PRO A 50 -17.95 -2.49 6.78
C PRO A 50 -17.68 -2.44 8.29
N ALA A 51 -18.70 -2.68 9.14
CA ALA A 51 -18.53 -2.78 10.59
C ALA A 51 -17.95 -4.15 11.03
N ASP A 52 -17.99 -5.16 10.16
CA ASP A 52 -17.45 -6.48 10.48
C ASP A 52 -15.91 -6.47 10.41
N PRO A 53 -15.22 -7.14 11.35
CA PRO A 53 -13.77 -7.11 11.41
C PRO A 53 -13.11 -7.85 10.23
N VAL A 54 -12.05 -7.27 9.69
CA VAL A 54 -11.29 -7.89 8.60
C VAL A 54 -10.27 -8.89 9.14
N SER A 55 -10.54 -10.18 8.91
CA SER A 55 -9.66 -11.26 9.34
C SER A 55 -8.47 -11.49 8.41
N GLY A 56 -7.28 -11.61 9.01
CA GLY A 56 -6.06 -12.03 8.32
C GLY A 56 -6.02 -13.50 7.90
N LYS A 57 -7.12 -14.26 8.02
CA LYS A 57 -7.24 -15.62 7.48
C LYS A 57 -7.77 -15.65 6.04
N LEU A 58 -8.39 -14.56 5.58
CA LEU A 58 -8.98 -14.50 4.24
C LEU A 58 -7.93 -14.76 3.14
N TYR A 59 -8.29 -15.66 2.23
CA TYR A 59 -7.59 -15.94 0.97
C TYR A 59 -6.06 -16.18 1.11
N ARG A 60 -5.64 -16.82 2.20
CA ARG A 60 -4.22 -17.02 2.54
C ARG A 60 -3.39 -17.63 1.41
N HIS A 61 -3.95 -18.60 0.69
CA HIS A 61 -3.27 -19.30 -0.41
C HIS A 61 -3.05 -18.46 -1.68
N ARG A 62 -3.65 -17.27 -1.78
CA ARG A 62 -3.50 -16.36 -2.93
C ARG A 62 -2.51 -15.22 -2.67
N ARG A 63 -1.83 -15.24 -1.53
CA ARG A 63 -0.91 -14.17 -1.14
C ARG A 63 0.38 -14.26 -1.93
N THR A 64 0.83 -13.10 -2.39
CA THR A 64 2.12 -12.91 -3.05
C THR A 64 2.96 -11.91 -2.28
N ARG A 65 4.19 -11.66 -2.74
CA ARG A 65 5.11 -10.70 -2.15
C ARG A 65 4.48 -9.31 -1.99
N ALA A 66 4.81 -8.64 -0.89
CA ALA A 66 4.36 -7.27 -0.62
C ALA A 66 4.60 -6.31 -1.79
N CYS A 67 3.66 -5.36 -1.96
CA CYS A 67 3.78 -4.21 -2.83
C CYS A 67 4.34 -2.98 -2.08
N PRO A 68 4.98 -2.04 -2.79
CA PRO A 68 5.52 -0.82 -2.19
C PRO A 68 4.42 0.13 -1.67
N GLY A 69 3.34 0.31 -2.42
CA GLY A 69 2.17 1.11 -2.02
C GLY A 69 0.97 0.28 -1.58
N GLY A 70 -0.22 0.80 -1.86
CA GLY A 70 -1.49 0.29 -1.38
C GLY A 70 -1.96 1.05 -0.15
N LEU A 71 -1.25 0.92 0.97
CA LEU A 71 -1.64 1.61 2.21
C LEU A 71 -0.43 1.98 3.05
N TRP A 72 -0.34 3.26 3.41
CA TRP A 72 0.66 3.82 4.31
C TRP A 72 0.03 4.55 5.50
N VAL A 73 0.58 4.32 6.68
CA VAL A 73 0.24 5.06 7.90
C VAL A 73 1.50 5.77 8.40
N MET A 74 1.44 7.09 8.51
CA MET A 74 2.55 7.89 9.02
C MET A 74 2.04 9.19 9.62
N HIS A 75 2.83 9.79 10.49
CA HIS A 75 2.59 11.14 11.00
C HIS A 75 2.72 12.17 9.86
N ALA A 76 1.87 13.22 9.88
CA ALA A 76 1.84 14.23 8.82
C ALA A 76 3.20 14.94 8.65
N GLY A 77 3.90 15.24 9.75
CA GLY A 77 5.24 15.85 9.70
C GLY A 77 6.28 14.98 8.98
N LEU A 78 6.17 13.65 9.06
CA LEU A 78 7.07 12.75 8.31
C LEU A 78 6.78 12.85 6.80
N PHE A 79 5.51 12.86 6.41
CA PHE A 79 5.15 13.05 5.01
C PHE A 79 5.64 14.40 4.47
N GLN A 80 5.43 15.48 5.21
CA GLN A 80 5.84 16.83 4.81
C GLN A 80 7.36 16.99 4.65
N ARG A 81 8.13 16.24 5.43
CA ARG A 81 9.60 16.21 5.35
C ARG A 81 10.11 15.50 4.10
N TYR A 82 9.53 14.35 3.77
CA TYR A 82 10.03 13.51 2.67
C TYR A 82 9.40 13.85 1.33
N ARG A 83 8.07 14.08 1.31
CA ARG A 83 7.21 14.31 0.12
C ARG A 83 7.37 13.27 -0.98
N MET A 84 6.35 13.14 -1.83
CA MET A 84 6.50 12.37 -3.06
C MET A 84 7.21 13.20 -4.13
N ASP A 85 7.87 12.54 -5.07
CA ASP A 85 8.53 13.20 -6.19
C ASP A 85 7.53 13.39 -7.34
N ASP A 86 7.09 14.62 -7.55
CA ASP A 86 6.06 14.98 -8.53
C ASP A 86 6.49 14.72 -10.00
N ARG A 87 7.76 14.41 -10.25
CA ARG A 87 8.24 14.00 -11.59
C ARG A 87 7.71 12.62 -12.00
N PHE A 88 7.29 11.79 -11.04
CA PHE A 88 6.62 10.51 -11.30
C PHE A 88 5.17 10.75 -11.65
N GLU A 89 4.87 10.78 -12.95
CA GLU A 89 3.54 11.03 -13.48
C GLU A 89 2.86 9.74 -13.93
N GLY A 90 1.55 9.68 -13.83
CA GLY A 90 0.77 8.48 -14.17
C GLY A 90 1.12 7.30 -13.25
N TRP A 91 1.01 6.07 -13.75
CA TRP A 91 1.14 4.88 -12.92
C TRP A 91 2.55 4.26 -12.94
N GLY A 92 3.13 4.10 -11.74
CA GLY A 92 4.22 3.19 -11.45
C GLY A 92 5.55 3.85 -11.09
N CYS A 93 6.24 3.18 -10.16
CA CYS A 93 7.55 3.52 -9.58
C CYS A 93 7.55 4.60 -8.50
N GLU A 94 6.51 5.43 -8.36
CA GLU A 94 6.35 6.47 -7.34
C GLU A 94 6.45 5.92 -5.92
N ASP A 95 5.72 4.85 -5.60
CA ASP A 95 5.76 4.20 -4.28
C ASP A 95 7.14 3.62 -3.96
N THR A 96 7.79 3.07 -4.99
CA THR A 96 9.11 2.44 -4.85
C THR A 96 10.17 3.49 -4.60
N GLU A 97 10.05 4.63 -5.28
CA GLU A 97 10.89 5.79 -5.08
C GLU A 97 10.74 6.33 -3.65
N PHE A 98 9.50 6.55 -3.22
CA PHE A 98 9.23 7.11 -1.91
C PHE A 98 9.77 6.22 -0.79
N LEU A 99 9.56 4.89 -0.90
CA LEU A 99 10.11 3.90 0.04
C LEU A 99 11.64 3.83 0.08
N ARG A 100 12.36 4.28 -0.95
CA ARG A 100 13.83 4.31 -0.90
C ARG A 100 14.34 5.43 0.00
N ARG A 101 13.57 6.52 0.14
CA ARG A 101 14.00 7.72 0.87
C ARG A 101 13.46 7.77 2.30
N ILE A 102 12.23 7.35 2.52
CA ILE A 102 11.57 7.45 3.83
C ILE A 102 11.95 6.28 4.75
N PRO A 103 12.20 6.49 6.06
CA PRO A 103 12.29 5.41 7.03
C PRO A 103 10.95 4.67 7.14
N TRP A 104 10.95 3.36 6.97
CA TRP A 104 9.71 2.58 7.02
C TRP A 104 9.85 1.24 7.75
N ARG A 105 8.69 0.67 8.11
CA ARG A 105 8.55 -0.68 8.65
C ARG A 105 7.29 -1.35 8.11
N ARG A 106 7.36 -2.66 7.86
CA ARG A 106 6.19 -3.49 7.56
C ARG A 106 5.69 -4.23 8.80
N LEU A 107 4.37 -4.36 8.90
CA LEU A 107 3.72 -5.28 9.83
C LEU A 107 3.38 -6.59 9.12
N PRO A 108 3.35 -7.73 9.84
CA PRO A 108 2.90 -8.98 9.26
C PRO A 108 1.42 -8.86 8.90
N GLY A 109 1.02 -9.14 7.67
CA GLY A 109 -0.38 -9.02 7.27
C GLY A 109 -0.60 -8.98 5.76
N PRO A 110 -1.79 -9.38 5.28
CA PRO A 110 -2.18 -9.15 3.91
C PRO A 110 -2.67 -7.72 3.69
N LEU A 111 -2.29 -7.16 2.54
CA LEU A 111 -3.08 -6.15 1.86
C LEU A 111 -4.01 -6.85 0.89
N PHE A 112 -5.30 -6.62 1.04
CA PHE A 112 -6.31 -7.13 0.12
C PHE A 112 -6.55 -6.09 -0.96
N HIS A 113 -6.40 -6.50 -2.21
CA HIS A 113 -6.55 -5.64 -3.35
C HIS A 113 -7.77 -6.11 -4.14
N ILE A 114 -8.81 -5.28 -4.14
CA ILE A 114 -10.06 -5.49 -4.86
C ILE A 114 -9.73 -5.55 -6.35
N TRP A 115 -10.40 -6.45 -7.05
CA TRP A 115 -10.22 -6.62 -8.48
C TRP A 115 -10.74 -5.40 -9.23
N HIS A 116 -9.91 -4.86 -10.12
CA HIS A 116 -10.31 -3.89 -11.13
C HIS A 116 -9.54 -4.15 -12.44
N ALA A 117 -10.00 -3.53 -13.53
CA ALA A 117 -9.28 -3.57 -14.80
C ALA A 117 -7.94 -2.84 -14.69
N LYS A 118 -6.88 -3.38 -15.31
CA LYS A 118 -5.54 -2.82 -15.22
C LYS A 118 -5.52 -1.35 -15.65
N ALA A 119 -4.85 -0.50 -14.87
CA ALA A 119 -4.57 0.88 -15.26
C ALA A 119 -3.61 0.95 -16.46
N SER A 120 -3.66 2.06 -17.19
CA SER A 120 -2.70 2.35 -18.27
C SER A 120 -1.27 2.39 -17.74
N LYS A 121 -0.33 1.86 -18.52
CA LYS A 121 1.11 1.81 -18.20
C LYS A 121 1.96 2.67 -19.14
N GLU A 122 1.37 3.61 -19.85
CA GLU A 122 2.08 4.48 -20.80
C GLU A 122 3.31 5.18 -20.20
N ARG A 123 3.19 5.66 -18.95
CA ARG A 123 4.28 6.35 -18.24
C ARG A 123 5.29 5.41 -17.57
N PHE A 124 5.01 4.10 -17.49
CA PHE A 124 5.81 3.16 -16.71
C PHE A 124 7.27 3.09 -17.17
N ALA A 125 7.53 3.05 -18.49
CA ALA A 125 8.88 2.99 -19.02
C ALA A 125 9.71 4.25 -18.70
N ARG A 126 9.08 5.43 -18.78
CA ARG A 126 9.68 6.71 -18.37
C ARG A 126 9.98 6.70 -16.88
N ASN A 127 9.00 6.38 -16.05
CA ASN A 127 9.14 6.39 -14.59
C ASN A 127 10.19 5.37 -14.11
N ARG A 128 10.30 4.22 -14.79
CA ARG A 128 11.36 3.25 -14.51
C ARG A 128 12.76 3.78 -14.84
N ARG A 129 12.92 4.61 -15.87
CA ARG A 129 14.18 5.30 -16.16
C ARG A 129 14.49 6.34 -15.09
N LEU A 130 13.50 7.15 -14.71
CA LEU A 130 13.64 8.15 -13.64
C LEU A 130 14.01 7.50 -12.29
N LEU A 131 13.39 6.36 -11.94
CA LEU A 131 13.73 5.62 -10.72
C LEU A 131 15.20 5.16 -10.64
N ARG A 132 15.89 5.04 -11.78
CA ARG A 132 17.32 4.69 -11.82
C ARG A 132 18.22 5.89 -11.53
N THR A 133 17.74 7.11 -11.74
CA THR A 133 18.52 8.33 -11.48
C THR A 133 18.39 8.81 -10.04
N VAL A 134 17.33 8.38 -9.32
CA VAL A 134 17.18 8.65 -7.89
C VAL A 134 18.21 7.80 -7.12
N ARG A 135 19.24 8.46 -6.59
CA ARG A 135 20.27 7.84 -5.74
C ARG A 135 19.65 7.31 -4.44
N ARG A 136 20.19 6.20 -3.93
CA ARG A 136 19.78 5.58 -2.66
C ARG A 136 20.23 6.42 -1.48
#